data_AF-A0A183ECD6-F1
#
_entry.id   AF-A0A183ECD6-F1
#
_cell.length_a   1.000
_cell.length_b   1.000
_cell.length_c   1.000
_cell.angle_alpha   90.00
_cell.angle_beta   90.00
_cell.angle_gamma   90.00
#
_symmetry.space_group_name_H-M   'P 1'
#
loop_
_entity.id
_entity.type
_entity.pdbx_description
1 polymer ?
#
loop_
_entity_poly.entity_id
_entity_poly.type
_entity_poly.pdbx_seq_one_letter_code
_entity_poly.pdbx_strand_id
1 'polypeptide(L)'
;MRDLMSKPTLRLADSILLSLCFLANYSRDETAVRLTVDQQFFTCCILATADWCAETTLQLQDKLKQRVQSIDLNQEMELFYSISNSALSVLVQDVESTCDAALQAMMKINWNGVENVGDESPYVSAIRSHLRSSVPLIRDFFADRRKYFAHFCLKLATQLVNKFLGALFSFRCRPVGVTGAEQLLLDTHALKTFLLSMPSAESSINTKPPTVYTNVVVKTMTKAEMVLKVNRFVAFEQTVFKKSLLKRSSFFDYSRPGRTEEV
;
A
#
# COMPACT_ATOMS: atom_id res chain seq x y z
N MET A 1 -22.73 38.41 22.92
CA MET A 1 -22.58 37.42 21.84
C MET A 1 -21.55 37.82 20.77
N ARG A 2 -20.74 38.87 21.00
CA ARG A 2 -19.64 39.31 20.12
C ARG A 2 -18.25 39.04 20.72
N ASP A 3 -18.18 38.69 22.00
CA ASP A 3 -16.92 38.48 22.75
C ASP A 3 -16.60 37.00 23.10
N LEU A 4 -17.31 36.03 22.50
CA LEU A 4 -16.99 34.60 22.65
C LEU A 4 -16.24 33.99 21.45
N MET A 5 -16.03 34.74 20.37
CA MET A 5 -15.10 34.37 19.29
C MET A 5 -13.67 34.73 19.72
N SER A 6 -13.27 34.14 20.85
CA SER A 6 -12.01 34.38 21.54
C SER A 6 -10.82 34.15 20.60
N LYS A 7 -9.81 35.00 20.75
CA LYS A 7 -8.56 35.10 19.97
C LYS A 7 -7.78 33.78 19.70
N PRO A 8 -7.96 32.63 20.38
CA PRO A 8 -7.30 31.37 20.01
C PRO A 8 -7.74 30.78 18.66
N THR A 9 -9.01 30.91 18.28
CA THR A 9 -9.55 30.28 17.05
C THR A 9 -9.07 30.96 15.77
N LEU A 10 -8.86 32.28 15.77
CA LEU A 10 -8.23 32.98 14.63
C LEU A 10 -6.75 32.63 14.48
N ARG A 11 -6.00 32.52 15.60
CA ARG A 11 -4.58 32.10 15.54
C ARG A 11 -4.42 30.66 15.08
N LEU A 12 -5.37 29.80 15.43
CA LEU A 12 -5.45 28.44 14.91
C LEU A 12 -5.71 28.49 13.40
N ALA A 13 -6.69 29.26 12.93
CA ALA A 13 -7.03 29.40 11.51
C ALA A 13 -5.86 29.94 10.67
N ASP A 14 -5.11 30.93 11.18
CA ASP A 14 -3.92 31.47 10.51
C ASP A 14 -2.77 30.45 10.48
N SER A 15 -2.59 29.68 11.56
CA SER A 15 -1.64 28.56 11.59
C SER A 15 -2.06 27.47 10.61
N ILE A 16 -3.35 27.15 10.53
CA ILE A 16 -3.92 26.16 9.60
C ILE A 16 -3.75 26.63 8.14
N LEU A 17 -3.95 27.91 7.85
CA LEU A 17 -3.70 28.53 6.53
C LEU A 17 -2.23 28.48 6.12
N LEU A 18 -1.30 28.80 7.04
CA LEU A 18 0.13 28.61 6.78
C LEU A 18 0.49 27.14 6.52
N SER A 19 -0.18 26.22 7.21
CA SER A 19 0.03 24.77 7.10
C SER A 19 -0.54 24.18 5.81
N LEU A 20 -1.66 24.72 5.37
CA LEU A 20 -2.27 24.47 4.06
C LEU A 20 -1.35 24.90 2.93
N CYS A 21 -0.75 26.10 3.05
CA CYS A 21 0.27 26.56 2.13
C CYS A 21 1.52 25.67 2.16
N PHE A 22 1.92 25.16 3.34
CA PHE A 22 3.01 24.20 3.46
C PHE A 22 2.71 22.87 2.77
N LEU A 23 1.53 22.28 2.97
CA LEU A 23 1.11 21.06 2.27
C LEU A 23 0.96 21.28 0.76
N ALA A 24 0.46 22.43 0.32
CA ALA A 24 0.34 22.79 -1.09
C ALA A 24 1.72 22.96 -1.75
N ASN A 25 2.71 23.50 -1.02
CA ASN A 25 4.09 23.58 -1.49
C ASN A 25 4.83 22.24 -1.42
N TYR A 26 4.55 21.41 -0.42
CA TYR A 26 5.12 20.06 -0.29
C TYR A 26 4.63 19.12 -1.40
N SER A 27 3.34 19.21 -1.76
CA SER A 27 2.76 18.46 -2.89
C SER A 27 3.38 18.84 -4.24
N ARG A 28 4.15 19.94 -4.29
CA ARG A 28 4.83 20.46 -5.48
C ARG A 28 6.26 19.96 -5.61
N ASP A 29 6.86 19.39 -4.56
CA ASP A 29 8.23 18.92 -4.56
C ASP A 29 8.24 17.38 -4.68
N GLU A 30 8.52 16.87 -5.88
CA GLU A 30 8.51 15.43 -6.21
C GLU A 30 9.60 14.61 -5.52
N THR A 31 10.46 15.22 -4.71
CA THR A 31 11.44 14.49 -3.91
C THR A 31 10.77 13.92 -2.66
N ALA A 32 10.72 12.59 -2.55
CA ALA A 32 10.17 11.87 -1.40
C ALA A 32 10.96 12.16 -0.10
N VAL A 33 10.67 13.29 0.54
CA VAL A 33 11.22 13.63 1.85
C VAL A 33 10.45 12.84 2.90
N ARG A 34 11.13 11.98 3.65
CA ARG A 34 10.53 11.24 4.76
C ARG A 34 10.00 12.23 5.81
N LEU A 35 8.75 12.05 6.22
CA LEU A 35 8.17 12.86 7.29
C LEU A 35 8.78 12.47 8.64
N THR A 36 9.12 13.48 9.42
CA THR A 36 9.42 13.30 10.85
C THR A 36 8.15 12.97 11.63
N VAL A 37 8.30 12.41 12.83
CA VAL A 37 7.16 12.07 13.71
C VAL A 37 6.27 13.30 13.97
N ASP A 38 6.88 14.47 14.20
CA ASP A 38 6.16 15.72 14.42
C ASP A 38 5.38 16.16 13.17
N GLN A 39 5.96 16.00 11.98
CA GLN A 39 5.29 16.30 10.71
C GLN A 39 4.13 15.33 10.43
N GLN A 40 4.28 14.05 10.79
CA GLN A 40 3.19 13.07 10.70
C GLN A 40 2.03 13.45 11.62
N PHE A 41 2.30 13.76 12.90
CA PHE A 41 1.29 14.25 13.84
C PHE A 41 0.60 15.50 13.31
N PHE A 42 1.37 16.47 12.82
CA PHE A 42 0.84 17.71 12.27
C PHE A 42 -0.06 17.46 11.05
N THR A 43 0.32 16.55 10.17
CA THR A 43 -0.50 16.16 9.01
C THR A 43 -1.82 15.54 9.45
N CYS A 44 -1.83 14.72 10.51
CA CYS A 44 -3.06 14.21 11.12
C CYS A 44 -3.94 15.36 11.67
N CYS A 45 -3.35 16.39 12.27
CA CYS A 45 -4.08 17.58 12.73
C CYS A 45 -4.70 18.37 11.56
N ILE A 46 -3.96 18.58 10.48
CA ILE A 46 -4.46 19.30 9.30
C ILE A 46 -5.64 18.55 8.69
N LEU A 47 -5.51 17.23 8.51
CA LEU A 47 -6.57 16.37 7.98
C LEU A 47 -7.87 16.56 8.75
N ALA A 48 -7.82 16.41 10.07
CA ALA A 48 -9.02 16.46 10.90
C ALA A 48 -9.60 17.88 11.03
N THR A 49 -8.75 18.90 10.96
CA THR A 49 -9.19 20.30 10.92
C THR A 49 -9.92 20.60 9.63
N ALA A 50 -9.38 20.18 8.48
CA ALA A 50 -10.00 20.37 7.19
C ALA A 50 -11.36 19.66 7.11
N ASP A 51 -11.46 18.44 7.64
CA ASP A 51 -12.74 17.73 7.74
C ASP A 51 -13.76 18.48 8.63
N TRP A 52 -13.32 19.01 9.77
CA TRP A 52 -14.18 19.83 10.63
C TRP A 52 -14.62 21.13 9.95
N CYS A 53 -13.75 21.77 9.16
CA CYS A 53 -14.10 22.94 8.36
C CYS A 53 -15.13 22.60 7.28
N ALA A 54 -15.02 21.44 6.64
CA ALA A 54 -16.01 20.96 5.68
C ALA A 54 -17.38 20.73 6.35
N GLU A 55 -17.41 20.03 7.48
CA GLU A 55 -18.63 19.79 8.27
C GLU A 55 -19.27 21.12 8.73
N THR A 56 -18.45 22.08 9.18
CA THR A 56 -18.93 23.41 9.61
C THR A 56 -19.48 24.23 8.45
N THR A 57 -18.85 24.15 7.26
CA THR A 57 -19.31 24.82 6.04
C THR A 57 -20.68 24.30 5.62
N LEU A 58 -20.88 22.98 5.68
CA LEU A 58 -22.17 22.35 5.41
C LEU A 58 -23.25 22.83 6.40
N GLN A 59 -22.96 22.81 7.71
CA GLN A 59 -23.90 23.29 8.74
C GLN A 59 -24.23 24.78 8.58
N LEU A 60 -23.26 25.59 8.18
CA LEU A 60 -23.44 27.02 7.92
C LEU A 60 -24.36 27.24 6.70
N GLN A 61 -24.12 26.50 5.61
CA GLN A 61 -24.96 26.54 4.42
C GLN A 61 -26.42 26.21 4.76
N ASP A 62 -26.67 25.15 5.53
CA ASP A 62 -28.03 24.74 5.90
C ASP A 62 -28.76 25.81 6.73
N LYS A 63 -28.05 26.47 7.64
CA LYS A 63 -28.60 27.60 8.42
C LYS A 63 -28.86 28.83 7.56
N LEU A 64 -27.97 29.12 6.60
CA LEU A 64 -28.11 30.25 5.69
C LEU A 64 -29.25 30.06 4.69
N LYS A 65 -29.47 28.83 4.21
CA LYS A 65 -30.60 28.47 3.33
C LYS A 65 -31.97 28.73 3.96
N GLN A 66 -32.07 28.74 5.29
CA GLN A 66 -33.31 29.13 5.99
C GLN A 66 -33.60 30.63 5.90
N ARG A 67 -32.62 31.46 5.53
CA ARG A 67 -32.72 32.93 5.48
C ARG A 67 -32.56 33.49 4.05
N VAL A 68 -31.83 32.80 3.17
CA VAL A 68 -31.54 33.23 1.80
C VAL A 68 -31.57 32.00 0.88
N GLN A 69 -32.39 32.02 -0.18
CA GLN A 69 -32.62 30.85 -1.04
C GLN A 69 -31.48 30.52 -2.02
N SER A 70 -30.52 31.42 -2.25
CA SER A 70 -29.52 31.31 -3.32
C SER A 70 -28.07 31.20 -2.81
N ILE A 71 -27.84 30.57 -1.66
CA ILE A 71 -26.48 30.36 -1.12
C ILE A 71 -26.06 28.92 -1.37
N ASP A 72 -24.96 28.76 -2.09
CA ASP A 72 -24.26 27.50 -2.31
C ASP A 72 -22.80 27.67 -1.87
N LEU A 73 -22.37 26.82 -0.94
CA LEU A 73 -21.01 26.74 -0.38
C LEU A 73 -20.40 25.35 -0.66
N ASN A 74 -20.96 24.60 -1.61
CA ASN A 74 -20.46 23.28 -1.97
C ASN A 74 -19.01 23.33 -2.46
N GLN A 75 -18.62 24.38 -3.19
CA GLN A 75 -17.25 24.53 -3.69
C GLN A 75 -16.23 24.65 -2.55
N GLU A 76 -16.52 25.46 -1.53
CA GLU A 76 -15.68 25.63 -0.34
C GLU A 76 -15.61 24.34 0.48
N MET A 77 -16.74 23.65 0.64
CA MET A 77 -16.79 22.34 1.29
C MET A 77 -15.92 21.31 0.55
N GLU A 78 -16.01 21.24 -0.78
CA GLU A 78 -15.20 20.34 -1.62
C GLU A 78 -13.71 20.66 -1.51
N LEU A 79 -13.33 21.94 -1.43
CA LEU A 79 -11.94 22.35 -1.20
C LEU A 79 -11.40 21.79 0.13
N PHE A 80 -12.17 21.92 1.22
CA PHE A 80 -11.79 21.37 2.52
C PHE A 80 -11.68 19.83 2.51
N TYR A 81 -12.61 19.13 1.85
CA TYR A 81 -12.49 17.68 1.68
C TYR A 81 -11.29 17.29 0.83
N SER A 82 -10.96 18.07 -0.21
CA SER A 82 -9.78 17.85 -1.05
C SER A 82 -8.48 17.96 -0.24
N ILE A 83 -8.38 18.96 0.63
CA ILE A 83 -7.25 19.13 1.57
C ILE A 83 -7.15 17.91 2.50
N SER A 84 -8.26 17.52 3.13
CA SER A 84 -8.29 16.38 4.06
C SER A 84 -7.80 15.10 3.38
N ASN A 85 -8.30 14.83 2.17
CA ASN A 85 -7.89 13.69 1.36
C ASN A 85 -6.43 13.76 0.90
N SER A 86 -5.90 14.96 0.64
CA SER A 86 -4.50 15.17 0.26
C SER A 86 -3.56 14.91 1.44
N ALA A 87 -3.87 15.45 2.62
CA ALA A 87 -3.14 15.17 3.86
C ALA A 87 -3.12 13.66 4.18
N LEU A 88 -4.26 12.97 4.00
CA LEU A 88 -4.32 11.52 4.13
C LEU A 88 -3.41 10.81 3.11
N SER A 89 -3.38 11.27 1.86
CA SER A 89 -2.53 10.68 0.81
C SER A 89 -1.05 10.82 1.14
N VAL A 90 -0.63 11.98 1.66
CA VAL A 90 0.75 12.24 2.07
C VAL A 90 1.18 11.32 3.21
N LEU A 91 0.34 11.13 4.23
CA LEU A 91 0.60 10.18 5.32
C LEU A 91 0.74 8.75 4.81
N VAL A 92 -0.15 8.34 3.91
CA VAL A 92 -0.13 7.00 3.31
C VAL A 92 1.15 6.81 2.50
N GLN A 93 1.50 7.77 1.64
CA GLN A 93 2.69 7.72 0.82
C GLN A 93 3.97 7.68 1.66
N ASP A 94 4.02 8.44 2.76
CA ASP A 94 5.14 8.40 3.68
C ASP A 94 5.35 6.97 4.19
N VAL A 95 4.35 6.36 4.81
CA VAL A 95 4.46 5.00 5.36
C VAL A 95 4.72 3.97 4.26
N GLU A 96 4.05 4.10 3.13
CA GLU A 96 4.18 3.19 2.00
C GLU A 96 5.60 3.22 1.40
N SER A 97 6.22 4.40 1.27
CA SER A 97 7.59 4.56 0.75
C SER A 97 8.65 3.82 1.56
N THR A 98 8.39 3.55 2.86
CA THR A 98 9.30 2.74 3.68
C THR A 98 9.42 1.30 3.18
N CYS A 99 8.40 0.80 2.49
CA CYS A 99 8.35 -0.55 1.95
C CYS A 99 9.03 -0.66 0.57
N ASP A 100 9.37 0.46 -0.08
CA ASP A 100 9.93 0.47 -1.43
C ASP A 100 11.25 -0.28 -1.51
N ALA A 101 12.15 -0.08 -0.55
CA ALA A 101 13.43 -0.78 -0.52
C ALA A 101 13.27 -2.31 -0.45
N ALA A 102 12.30 -2.78 0.34
CA ALA A 102 11.99 -4.21 0.46
C ALA A 102 11.37 -4.75 -0.86
N LEU A 103 10.47 -4.01 -1.49
CA LEU A 103 9.91 -4.38 -2.80
C LEU A 103 10.99 -4.40 -3.90
N GLN A 104 11.94 -3.45 -3.88
CA GLN A 104 13.09 -3.44 -4.78
C GLN A 104 14.00 -4.65 -4.55
N ALA A 105 14.21 -5.05 -3.30
CA ALA A 105 14.94 -6.27 -2.97
C ALA A 105 14.26 -7.51 -3.57
N MET A 106 12.93 -7.61 -3.47
CA MET A 106 12.15 -8.70 -4.10
C MET A 106 12.39 -8.79 -5.61
N MET A 107 12.46 -7.67 -6.32
CA MET A 107 12.70 -7.63 -7.76
C MET A 107 14.12 -8.02 -8.19
N LYS A 108 15.08 -8.01 -7.26
CA LYS A 108 16.47 -8.41 -7.50
C LYS A 108 16.73 -9.91 -7.25
N ILE A 109 15.80 -10.60 -6.60
CA ILE A 109 15.92 -12.04 -6.33
C ILE A 109 15.86 -12.83 -7.64
N ASN A 110 16.81 -13.76 -7.81
CA ASN A 110 16.80 -14.71 -8.92
C ASN A 110 15.80 -15.85 -8.64
N TRP A 111 14.51 -15.60 -8.89
CA TRP A 111 13.43 -16.58 -8.70
C TRP A 111 13.54 -17.84 -9.58
N ASN A 112 14.40 -17.84 -10.59
CA ASN A 112 14.68 -19.03 -11.40
C ASN A 112 15.67 -19.99 -10.74
N GLY A 113 16.61 -19.45 -9.94
CA GLY A 113 17.65 -20.22 -9.25
C GLY A 113 17.24 -20.71 -7.85
N VAL A 114 15.98 -20.52 -7.46
CA VAL A 114 15.48 -21.00 -6.16
C VAL A 114 15.20 -22.50 -6.27
N GLU A 115 15.97 -23.30 -5.53
CA GLU A 115 15.89 -24.77 -5.59
C GLU A 115 14.97 -25.35 -4.51
N ASN A 116 14.92 -24.72 -3.33
CA ASN A 116 14.09 -25.16 -2.20
C ASN A 116 13.13 -24.06 -1.74
N VAL A 117 11.92 -24.46 -1.34
CA VAL A 117 10.96 -23.60 -0.64
C VAL A 117 11.36 -23.57 0.83
N GLY A 118 11.48 -22.38 1.41
CA GLY A 118 11.82 -22.18 2.81
C GLY A 118 10.73 -21.43 3.55
N ASP A 119 11.13 -20.80 4.66
CA ASP A 119 10.28 -19.87 5.39
C ASP A 119 10.02 -18.58 4.59
N GLU A 120 9.25 -17.65 5.16
CA GLU A 120 8.95 -16.37 4.54
C GLU A 120 10.21 -15.62 4.07
N SER A 121 10.12 -14.99 2.89
CA SER A 121 11.25 -14.26 2.33
C SER A 121 11.63 -13.02 3.18
N PRO A 122 12.91 -12.62 3.22
CA PRO A 122 13.38 -11.47 4.01
C PRO A 122 12.64 -10.16 3.70
N TYR A 123 12.24 -9.94 2.44
CA TYR A 123 11.50 -8.73 2.07
C TYR A 123 10.11 -8.67 2.72
N VAL A 124 9.43 -9.81 2.91
CA VAL A 124 8.14 -9.89 3.59
C VAL A 124 8.30 -9.51 5.06
N SER A 125 9.35 -10.04 5.70
CA SER A 125 9.67 -9.68 7.08
C SER A 125 9.97 -8.20 7.24
N ALA A 126 10.77 -7.61 6.33
CA ALA A 126 11.06 -6.19 6.31
C ALA A 126 9.80 -5.32 6.16
N ILE A 127 8.92 -5.63 5.19
CA ILE A 127 7.64 -4.92 5.00
C ILE A 127 6.81 -4.94 6.28
N ARG A 128 6.64 -6.12 6.90
CA ARG A 128 5.85 -6.23 8.14
C ARG A 128 6.50 -5.46 9.29
N SER A 129 7.82 -5.46 9.39
CA SER A 129 8.54 -4.70 10.41
C SER A 129 8.30 -3.19 10.28
N HIS A 130 8.42 -2.65 9.06
CA HIS A 130 8.19 -1.22 8.80
C HIS A 130 6.74 -0.81 9.07
N LEU A 131 5.78 -1.67 8.71
CA LEU A 131 4.38 -1.42 8.98
C LEU A 131 4.04 -1.52 10.47
N ARG A 132 4.62 -2.49 11.19
CA ARG A 132 4.44 -2.63 12.64
C ARG A 132 5.00 -1.45 13.42
N SER A 133 6.10 -0.84 12.98
CA SER A 133 6.62 0.36 13.65
C SER A 133 5.79 1.61 13.38
N SER A 134 5.22 1.73 12.18
CA SER A 134 4.59 2.99 11.72
C SER A 134 3.09 3.05 11.96
N VAL A 135 2.36 1.94 11.76
CA VAL A 135 0.89 1.91 11.86
C VAL A 135 0.39 2.20 13.28
N PRO A 136 0.96 1.65 14.37
CA PRO A 136 0.55 1.98 15.73
C PRO A 136 0.76 3.46 16.09
N LEU A 137 1.87 4.06 15.64
CA LEU A 137 2.14 5.48 15.86
C LEU A 137 1.04 6.36 15.24
N ILE A 138 0.69 6.11 13.97
CA ILE A 138 -0.38 6.83 13.28
C ILE A 138 -1.75 6.54 13.93
N ARG A 139 -1.98 5.32 14.42
CA ARG A 139 -3.19 4.98 15.17
C ARG A 139 -3.34 5.85 16.41
N ASP A 140 -2.27 6.03 17.18
CA ASP A 140 -2.28 6.81 18.41
C ASP A 140 -2.58 8.29 18.14
N PHE A 141 -2.09 8.83 17.02
CA PHE A 141 -2.46 10.18 16.56
C PHE A 141 -3.95 10.34 16.19
N PHE A 142 -4.62 9.23 15.85
CA PHE A 142 -6.05 9.17 15.55
C PHE A 142 -6.91 8.55 16.66
N ALA A 143 -6.41 8.47 17.91
CA ALA A 143 -7.09 7.77 19.01
C ALA A 143 -8.58 8.16 19.15
N ASP A 144 -8.89 9.46 19.06
CA ASP A 144 -10.26 9.98 19.18
C ASP A 144 -11.05 9.98 17.85
N ARG A 145 -10.41 9.60 16.74
CA ARG A 145 -10.93 9.79 15.38
C ARG A 145 -10.74 8.54 14.52
N ARG A 146 -11.30 7.42 14.98
CA ARG A 146 -11.19 6.08 14.36
C ARG A 146 -11.57 6.03 12.87
N LYS A 147 -12.46 6.92 12.40
CA LYS A 147 -12.86 7.00 10.98
C LYS A 147 -11.66 7.26 10.06
N TYR A 148 -10.73 8.13 10.46
CA TYR A 148 -9.55 8.44 9.63
C TYR A 148 -8.51 7.33 9.68
N PHE A 149 -8.32 6.70 10.84
CA PHE A 149 -7.41 5.55 10.93
C PHE A 149 -7.86 4.38 10.05
N ALA A 150 -9.17 4.10 10.02
CA ALA A 150 -9.73 3.09 9.12
C ALA A 150 -9.50 3.46 7.63
N HIS A 151 -9.70 4.73 7.27
CA HIS A 151 -9.47 5.22 5.90
C HIS A 151 -7.98 5.17 5.52
N PHE A 152 -7.08 5.55 6.44
CA PHE A 152 -5.64 5.42 6.30
C PHE A 152 -5.23 3.97 6.03
N CYS A 153 -5.66 3.02 6.86
CA CYS A 153 -5.33 1.61 6.69
C CYS A 153 -5.80 1.09 5.32
N LEU A 154 -7.03 1.42 4.93
CA LEU A 154 -7.58 1.02 3.64
C LEU A 154 -6.74 1.53 2.47
N LYS A 155 -6.38 2.82 2.50
CA LYS A 155 -5.62 3.45 1.42
C LYS A 155 -4.19 2.92 1.36
N LEU A 156 -3.54 2.74 2.52
CA LEU A 156 -2.21 2.13 2.65
C LEU A 156 -2.17 0.71 2.11
N ALA A 157 -3.09 -0.15 2.56
CA ALA A 157 -3.15 -1.53 2.07
C ALA A 157 -3.41 -1.57 0.55
N THR A 158 -4.30 -0.71 0.05
CA THR A 158 -4.59 -0.64 -1.40
C THR A 158 -3.36 -0.23 -2.21
N GLN A 159 -2.63 0.81 -1.79
CA GLN A 159 -1.44 1.27 -2.50
C GLN A 159 -0.30 0.24 -2.45
N LEU A 160 -0.03 -0.33 -1.27
CA LEU A 160 1.02 -1.33 -1.11
C LEU A 160 0.74 -2.59 -1.93
N VAL A 161 -0.51 -3.09 -1.93
CA VAL A 161 -0.88 -4.25 -2.74
C VAL A 161 -0.77 -3.95 -4.23
N ASN A 162 -1.11 -2.73 -4.67
CA ASN A 162 -0.93 -2.34 -6.07
C ASN A 162 0.55 -2.27 -6.47
N LYS A 163 1.45 -1.75 -5.62
CA LYS A 163 2.90 -1.78 -5.89
C LYS A 163 3.44 -3.21 -5.91
N PHE A 164 3.03 -4.03 -4.96
CA PHE A 164 3.39 -5.45 -4.92
C PHE A 164 2.92 -6.18 -6.20
N LEU A 165 1.68 -5.96 -6.62
CA LEU A 165 1.15 -6.46 -7.89
C LEU A 165 1.99 -5.99 -9.08
N GLY A 166 2.32 -4.70 -9.16
CA GLY A 166 3.18 -4.16 -10.21
C GLY A 166 4.54 -4.85 -10.26
N ALA A 167 5.16 -5.07 -9.09
CA ALA A 167 6.41 -5.81 -8.98
C ALA A 167 6.27 -7.28 -9.40
N LEU A 168 5.16 -7.96 -9.06
CA LEU A 168 4.87 -9.31 -9.54
C LEU A 168 4.66 -9.37 -11.06
N PHE A 169 3.99 -8.37 -11.64
CA PHE A 169 3.79 -8.28 -13.08
C PHE A 169 5.10 -8.14 -13.85
N SER A 170 6.11 -7.47 -13.25
CA SER A 170 7.46 -7.37 -13.85
C SER A 170 8.11 -8.75 -14.09
N PHE A 171 7.70 -9.77 -13.34
CA PHE A 171 8.19 -11.14 -13.53
C PHE A 171 7.55 -11.87 -14.70
N ARG A 172 6.49 -11.36 -15.36
CA ARG A 172 5.99 -11.97 -16.60
C ARG A 172 7.06 -12.02 -17.70
N CYS A 173 8.01 -11.10 -17.66
CA CYS A 173 9.10 -11.00 -18.63
C CYS A 173 10.39 -11.69 -18.16
N ARG A 174 10.40 -12.32 -16.99
CA ARG A 174 11.57 -13.00 -16.43
C ARG A 174 11.27 -14.48 -16.22
N PRO A 175 12.21 -15.39 -16.50
CA PRO A 175 12.02 -16.79 -16.15
C PRO A 175 11.91 -16.91 -14.62
N VAL A 176 10.89 -17.62 -14.16
CA VAL A 176 10.67 -17.96 -12.75
C VAL A 176 10.61 -19.47 -12.66
N GLY A 177 11.32 -20.06 -11.70
CA GLY A 177 11.30 -21.50 -11.49
C GLY A 177 10.01 -21.94 -10.79
N VAL A 178 9.64 -23.22 -10.90
CA VAL A 178 8.45 -23.76 -10.24
C VAL A 178 8.51 -23.54 -8.72
N THR A 179 9.66 -23.83 -8.11
CA THR A 179 9.92 -23.61 -6.68
C THR A 179 9.91 -22.13 -6.31
N GLY A 180 10.50 -21.25 -7.13
CA GLY A 180 10.45 -19.80 -6.89
C GLY A 180 9.04 -19.22 -6.95
N ALA A 181 8.21 -19.71 -7.88
CA ALA A 181 6.80 -19.33 -7.94
C ALA A 181 6.00 -19.82 -6.71
N GLU A 182 6.37 -20.98 -6.15
CA GLU A 182 5.78 -21.51 -4.93
C GLU A 182 6.17 -20.67 -3.71
N GLN A 183 7.44 -20.26 -3.59
CA GLN A 183 7.89 -19.33 -2.55
C GLN A 183 7.16 -17.98 -2.63
N LEU A 184 7.01 -17.41 -3.83
CA LEU A 184 6.26 -16.17 -4.03
C LEU A 184 4.78 -16.29 -3.61
N LEU A 185 4.17 -17.46 -3.78
CA LEU A 185 2.81 -17.71 -3.36
C LEU A 185 2.69 -17.76 -1.83
N LEU A 186 3.64 -18.40 -1.15
CA LEU A 186 3.74 -18.39 0.31
C LEU A 186 3.91 -16.97 0.86
N ASP A 187 4.84 -16.21 0.28
CA ASP A 187 5.08 -14.82 0.65
C ASP A 187 3.82 -13.95 0.48
N THR A 188 3.09 -14.15 -0.62
CA THR A 188 1.83 -13.45 -0.90
C THR A 188 0.78 -13.78 0.15
N HIS A 189 0.67 -15.05 0.56
CA HIS A 189 -0.25 -15.47 1.61
C HIS A 189 0.13 -14.88 2.97
N ALA A 190 1.42 -14.83 3.29
CA ALA A 190 1.93 -14.21 4.52
C ALA A 190 1.60 -12.70 4.57
N LEU A 191 1.83 -11.97 3.47
CA LEU A 191 1.46 -10.56 3.36
C LEU A 191 -0.05 -10.35 3.46
N LYS A 192 -0.86 -11.20 2.83
CA LYS A 192 -2.33 -11.12 2.90
C LYS A 192 -2.83 -11.25 4.32
N THR A 193 -2.35 -12.27 5.03
CA THR A 193 -2.71 -12.52 6.43
C THR A 193 -2.31 -11.33 7.31
N PHE A 194 -1.10 -10.81 7.12
CA PHE A 194 -0.64 -9.63 7.85
C PHE A 194 -1.52 -8.41 7.58
N LEU A 195 -1.77 -8.08 6.31
CA LEU A 195 -2.60 -6.93 5.94
C LEU A 195 -4.03 -7.04 6.49
N LEU A 196 -4.62 -8.24 6.52
CA LEU A 196 -5.93 -8.44 7.15
C LEU A 196 -5.92 -8.12 8.65
N SER A 197 -4.80 -8.37 9.34
CA SER A 197 -4.63 -8.05 10.75
C SER A 197 -4.13 -6.62 11.02
N MET A 198 -3.65 -5.90 10.01
CA MET A 198 -2.95 -4.61 10.15
C MET A 198 -3.73 -3.54 10.93
N PRO A 199 -5.04 -3.32 10.72
CA PRO A 199 -5.79 -2.31 11.49
C PRO A 199 -5.85 -2.61 12.99
N SER A 200 -5.67 -3.87 13.37
CA SER A 200 -5.68 -4.34 14.76
C SER A 200 -4.27 -4.69 15.26
N ALA A 201 -3.23 -4.47 14.44
CA ALA A 201 -1.86 -4.83 14.79
C ALA A 201 -1.43 -4.08 16.05
N GLU A 202 -0.95 -4.81 17.06
CA GLU A 202 -0.47 -4.25 18.34
C GLU A 202 -1.53 -3.39 19.05
N SER A 203 -2.82 -3.63 18.78
CA SER A 203 -3.93 -3.00 19.49
C SER A 203 -4.20 -3.77 20.78
N SER A 204 -4.27 -3.07 21.91
CA SER A 204 -4.76 -3.63 23.18
C SER A 204 -6.26 -3.96 23.11
N ILE A 205 -6.99 -3.32 22.19
CA ILE A 205 -8.42 -3.54 21.97
C ILE A 205 -8.60 -4.36 20.70
N ASN A 206 -9.13 -5.57 20.85
CA ASN A 206 -9.35 -6.50 19.73
C ASN A 206 -10.64 -6.14 18.96
N THR A 207 -10.65 -4.99 18.28
CA THR A 207 -11.72 -4.63 17.35
C THR A 207 -11.49 -5.29 16.01
N LYS A 208 -12.52 -5.94 15.46
CA LYS A 208 -12.46 -6.52 14.11
C LYS A 208 -12.28 -5.40 13.07
N PRO A 209 -11.38 -5.57 12.09
CA PRO A 209 -11.24 -4.63 10.98
C PRO A 209 -12.57 -4.42 10.25
N PRO A 210 -12.82 -3.22 9.69
CA PRO A 210 -14.04 -2.95 8.93
C PRO A 210 -14.22 -3.91 7.75
N THR A 211 -15.45 -4.37 7.50
CA THR A 211 -15.74 -5.32 6.40
C THR A 211 -15.33 -4.79 5.03
N VAL A 212 -15.50 -3.48 4.81
CA VAL A 212 -15.05 -2.81 3.56
C VAL A 212 -13.54 -2.98 3.37
N TYR A 213 -12.76 -2.83 4.43
CA TYR A 213 -11.32 -3.03 4.42
C TYR A 213 -10.95 -4.47 4.06
N THR A 214 -11.51 -5.44 4.79
CA THR A 214 -11.20 -6.86 4.57
C THR A 214 -11.57 -7.29 3.15
N ASN A 215 -12.70 -6.82 2.63
CA ASN A 215 -13.14 -7.15 1.28
C ASN A 215 -12.19 -6.62 0.21
N VAL A 216 -11.68 -5.39 0.36
CA VAL A 216 -10.72 -4.80 -0.59
C VAL A 216 -9.38 -5.56 -0.55
N VAL A 217 -8.85 -5.85 0.64
CA VAL A 217 -7.59 -6.60 0.79
C VAL A 217 -7.72 -8.00 0.21
N VAL A 218 -8.80 -8.74 0.53
CA VAL A 218 -9.04 -10.08 -0.03
C VAL A 218 -9.15 -10.01 -1.55
N LYS A 219 -9.94 -9.07 -2.09
CA LYS A 219 -10.14 -8.95 -3.54
C LYS A 219 -8.84 -8.65 -4.29
N THR A 220 -8.02 -7.74 -3.77
CA THR A 220 -6.77 -7.33 -4.41
C THR A 220 -5.67 -8.38 -4.26
N MET A 221 -5.51 -8.99 -3.08
CA MET A 221 -4.55 -10.07 -2.86
C MET A 221 -4.90 -11.35 -3.63
N THR A 222 -6.19 -11.66 -3.80
CA THR A 222 -6.61 -12.80 -4.65
C THR A 222 -6.15 -12.59 -6.10
N LYS A 223 -6.13 -11.35 -6.61
CA LYS A 223 -5.55 -11.08 -7.95
C LYS A 223 -4.05 -11.39 -7.99
N ALA A 224 -3.31 -11.05 -6.93
CA ALA A 224 -1.88 -11.35 -6.84
C ALA A 224 -1.62 -12.87 -6.87
N GLU A 225 -2.40 -13.62 -6.09
CA GLU A 225 -2.37 -15.09 -6.10
C GLU A 225 -2.68 -15.65 -7.50
N MET A 226 -3.67 -15.11 -8.22
CA MET A 226 -3.99 -15.54 -9.59
C MET A 226 -2.83 -15.31 -10.56
N VAL A 227 -2.17 -14.14 -10.50
CA VAL A 227 -1.00 -13.84 -11.35
C VAL A 227 0.13 -14.83 -11.10
N LEU A 228 0.41 -15.14 -9.83
CA LEU A 228 1.44 -16.10 -9.46
C LEU A 228 1.11 -17.54 -9.87
N LYS A 229 -0.15 -17.95 -9.75
CA LYS A 229 -0.61 -19.27 -10.22
C LYS A 229 -0.38 -19.44 -11.72
N VAL A 230 -0.65 -18.41 -12.52
CA VAL A 230 -0.37 -18.42 -13.96
C VAL A 230 1.14 -18.52 -14.22
N ASN A 231 1.95 -17.72 -13.53
CA ASN A 231 3.42 -17.78 -13.68
C ASN A 231 3.97 -19.16 -13.31
N ARG A 232 3.47 -19.79 -12.24
CA ARG A 232 3.84 -21.17 -11.85
C ARG A 232 3.49 -22.18 -12.94
N PHE A 233 2.30 -22.08 -13.53
CA PHE A 233 1.88 -22.96 -14.62
C PHE A 233 2.81 -22.82 -15.84
N VAL A 234 3.15 -21.60 -16.24
CA VAL A 234 4.10 -21.34 -17.33
C VAL A 234 5.49 -21.92 -17.01
N ALA A 235 5.98 -21.73 -15.79
CA ALA A 235 7.26 -22.29 -15.33
C ALA A 235 7.29 -23.83 -15.38
N PHE A 236 6.17 -24.46 -15.02
CA PHE A 236 6.02 -25.91 -15.05
C PHE A 236 6.07 -26.44 -16.48
N GLU A 237 5.28 -25.86 -17.39
CA GLU A 237 5.27 -26.24 -18.82
C GLU A 237 6.65 -26.07 -19.48
N GLN A 238 7.36 -24.97 -19.20
CA GLN A 238 8.74 -24.76 -19.68
C GLN A 238 9.70 -25.84 -19.16
N THR A 239 9.54 -26.27 -17.92
CA THR A 239 10.36 -27.33 -17.33
C THR A 239 10.10 -28.69 -18.00
N VAL A 240 8.84 -29.02 -18.25
CA VAL A 240 8.44 -30.25 -18.96
C VAL A 240 8.98 -30.24 -20.39
N PHE A 241 8.82 -29.13 -21.11
CA PHE A 241 9.34 -28.96 -22.46
C PHE A 241 10.87 -29.07 -22.53
N LYS A 242 11.59 -28.46 -21.58
CA LYS A 242 13.06 -28.58 -21.53
C LYS A 242 13.50 -30.02 -21.29
N LYS A 243 12.82 -30.76 -20.40
CA LYS A 243 13.10 -32.19 -20.15
C LYS A 243 12.80 -33.05 -21.39
N SER A 244 11.73 -32.76 -22.13
CA SER A 244 11.38 -33.50 -23.35
C SER A 244 12.40 -33.25 -24.48
N LEU A 245 12.88 -32.02 -24.64
CA LEU A 245 13.97 -31.70 -25.57
C LEU A 245 15.29 -32.37 -25.21
N LEU A 246 15.69 -32.34 -23.93
CA LEU A 246 16.92 -33.00 -23.46
C LEU A 246 16.87 -34.51 -23.72
N LYS A 247 15.73 -35.16 -23.42
CA LYS A 247 15.54 -36.58 -23.71
C LYS A 247 15.64 -36.90 -25.21
N ARG A 248 15.20 -35.98 -26.07
CA ARG A 248 15.29 -36.09 -27.52
C ARG A 248 16.73 -35.88 -28.02
N SER A 249 17.48 -34.94 -27.44
CA SER A 249 18.90 -34.72 -27.73
C SER A 249 19.76 -35.93 -27.33
N SER A 250 19.56 -36.48 -26.13
CA SER A 250 20.28 -37.68 -25.70
C SER A 250 19.98 -38.91 -26.57
N PHE A 251 18.79 -38.99 -27.16
CA PHE A 251 18.44 -40.05 -28.11
C PHE A 251 19.22 -39.90 -29.44
N PHE A 252 19.47 -38.67 -29.89
CA PHE A 252 20.28 -38.41 -31.09
C PHE A 252 21.77 -38.71 -30.87
N ASP A 253 22.31 -38.45 -29.68
CA ASP A 253 23.71 -38.77 -29.35
C ASP A 253 23.95 -40.28 -29.22
N TYR A 254 22.97 -41.04 -28.71
CA TYR A 254 23.04 -42.51 -28.67
C TYR A 254 22.84 -43.20 -30.04
N SER A 255 22.30 -42.47 -31.03
CA SER A 255 22.04 -43.00 -32.37
C SER A 255 23.15 -42.69 -33.39
N ARG A 256 24.27 -42.08 -32.99
CA ARG A 256 25.48 -42.03 -33.83
C ARG A 256 26.18 -43.40 -33.76
N PRO A 257 26.19 -44.20 -34.83
CA PRO A 257 26.99 -45.42 -34.83
C PRO A 257 28.46 -45.04 -34.65
N GLY A 258 29.14 -45.76 -33.75
CA GLY A 258 30.56 -45.63 -33.51
C GLY A 258 31.30 -45.68 -34.85
N ARG A 259 32.07 -44.65 -35.14
CA ARG A 259 33.10 -44.72 -36.17
C ARG A 259 34.14 -45.69 -35.62
N THR A 260 34.00 -46.96 -35.95
CA THR A 260 35.03 -47.97 -35.74
C THR A 260 36.28 -47.47 -36.45
N GLU A 261 37.29 -47.16 -35.64
CA GLU A 261 38.68 -47.14 -36.08
C GLU A 261 39.00 -48.55 -36.59
N GLU A 262 39.13 -48.71 -37.90
CA GLU A 262 39.87 -49.81 -38.49
C GLU A 262 40.99 -49.23 -39.36
N VAL A 263 42.20 -49.37 -38.79
CA VAL A 263 43.55 -49.60 -39.36
C VAL A 263 43.87 -48.97 -40.72
#